data_AF-A0A7X0E2Y3-F1
#
_entry.id   AF-A0A7X0E2Y3-F1
#
_cell.length_a   1.000
_cell.length_b   1.000
_cell.length_c   1.000
_cell.angle_alpha   90.00
_cell.angle_beta   90.00
_cell.angle_gamma   90.00
#
_symmetry.space_group_name_H-M   'P 1'
#
loop_
_entity.id
_entity.type
_entity.pdbx_description
1 polymer ?
#
loop_
_entity_poly.entity_id
_entity_poly.type
_entity_poly.pdbx_seq_one_letter_code
_entity_poly.pdbx_strand_id
1 'polypeptide(L)'
;MKLTRYRRTVSIAILACLFGAPVFADSQQPGIDKSGAVTGPAFAIPYSTYASPEAAKMFQQVLADGKKTPSLLLGIEPSRTFYDKINTNRANRMQKIYPVTIHAETIGGVHTDVVLPAGGIAAAQKKRVLINLHGGAFLWGAHSGGLVESIPIANLGKIKVITVDYREGPEHVFPAASEDVAAVYTALLKQYQAKNIGIYGCSAGGVLTGEAVAWMISKKLPVPGAIGTFCGSIAEFSGDSVYTAPILNGQAVPNTPLKLASLPYFAGAKADDPLVFPANSPALLAKFPPTLLITGTRDFSMSSELQSQRLLDDAGVSAELHVWDGMWHSFFSDPEMPESKEAYAVIVNFFDRQLGR
;
A
#
# COMPACT_ATOMS: atom_id res chain seq x y z
N MET A 1 30.46 24.31 -72.46
CA MET A 1 30.61 23.02 -73.19
C MET A 1 31.16 21.99 -72.20
N LYS A 2 30.43 20.86 -72.05
CA LYS A 2 30.73 19.62 -71.30
C LYS A 2 30.66 19.62 -69.75
N LEU A 3 29.66 18.85 -69.28
CA LEU A 3 29.52 18.24 -67.95
C LEU A 3 30.71 17.34 -67.62
N THR A 4 31.07 17.19 -66.33
CA THR A 4 31.07 15.86 -65.68
C THR A 4 30.94 15.94 -64.16
N ARG A 5 30.10 15.05 -63.62
CA ARG A 5 29.78 14.78 -62.20
C ARG A 5 30.99 14.28 -61.42
N TYR A 6 31.12 14.65 -60.15
CA TYR A 6 31.74 13.77 -59.14
C TYR A 6 30.84 13.63 -57.91
N ARG A 7 30.70 12.36 -57.52
CA ARG A 7 29.73 11.80 -56.58
C ARG A 7 30.08 12.15 -55.12
N ARG A 8 29.06 12.42 -54.32
CA ARG A 8 29.08 12.35 -52.86
C ARG A 8 29.23 10.88 -52.42
N THR A 9 30.24 10.57 -51.64
CA THR A 9 30.31 9.36 -50.82
C THR A 9 30.23 9.80 -49.36
N VAL A 10 29.07 9.56 -48.74
CA VAL A 10 28.86 9.63 -47.30
C VAL A 10 29.42 8.34 -46.71
N SER A 11 30.50 8.43 -45.94
CA SER A 11 31.03 7.31 -45.17
C SER A 11 30.13 7.07 -43.97
N ILE A 12 29.36 5.99 -44.01
CA ILE A 12 28.62 5.45 -42.87
C ILE A 12 29.63 4.70 -42.00
N ALA A 13 29.99 5.27 -40.85
CA ALA A 13 30.73 4.56 -39.82
C ALA A 13 29.77 3.59 -39.11
N ILE A 14 29.89 2.30 -39.43
CA ILE A 14 29.25 1.22 -38.67
C ILE A 14 30.08 1.03 -37.41
N LEU A 15 29.59 1.56 -36.28
CA LEU A 15 30.10 1.25 -34.96
C LEU A 15 29.56 -0.14 -34.58
N ALA A 16 30.35 -1.18 -34.81
CA ALA A 16 30.05 -2.52 -34.33
C ALA A 16 30.26 -2.56 -32.81
N CYS A 17 29.17 -2.42 -32.04
CA CYS A 17 29.18 -2.71 -30.61
C CYS A 17 29.41 -4.22 -30.42
N LEU A 18 30.64 -4.57 -30.02
CA LEU A 18 30.99 -5.87 -29.45
C LEU A 18 30.24 -6.03 -28.11
N PHE A 19 29.07 -6.68 -28.15
CA PHE A 19 28.51 -7.28 -26.94
C PHE A 19 29.32 -8.54 -26.63
N GLY A 20 30.27 -8.41 -25.70
CA GLY A 20 30.84 -9.57 -25.02
C GLY A 20 29.72 -10.24 -24.23
N ALA A 21 29.19 -11.36 -24.75
CA ALA A 21 28.27 -12.19 -24.01
C ALA A 21 29.01 -12.77 -22.79
N PRO A 22 28.53 -12.57 -21.55
CA PRO A 22 29.08 -13.31 -20.43
C PRO A 22 28.71 -14.78 -20.63
N VAL A 23 29.74 -15.63 -20.74
CA VAL A 23 29.60 -17.08 -20.69
C VAL A 23 29.21 -17.44 -19.26
N PHE A 24 27.93 -17.72 -19.01
CA PHE A 24 27.50 -18.38 -17.79
C PHE A 24 27.40 -19.88 -18.04
N ALA A 25 28.23 -20.64 -17.35
CA ALA A 25 28.09 -22.09 -17.22
C ALA A 25 27.38 -22.39 -15.90
N ASP A 26 26.11 -22.78 -15.94
CA ASP A 26 25.57 -24.01 -15.33
C ASP A 26 24.14 -24.31 -15.86
N SER A 27 23.72 -25.55 -15.69
CA SER A 27 22.99 -26.41 -16.63
C SER A 27 21.46 -26.45 -16.51
N GLN A 28 20.77 -25.31 -16.64
CA GLN A 28 19.36 -25.30 -17.06
C GLN A 28 19.11 -24.17 -18.07
N GLN A 29 18.65 -24.53 -19.27
CA GLN A 29 18.16 -23.56 -20.24
C GLN A 29 16.87 -22.93 -19.70
N PRO A 30 16.70 -21.60 -19.78
CA PRO A 30 15.42 -20.98 -19.52
C PRO A 30 14.33 -21.64 -20.38
N GLY A 31 13.17 -21.90 -19.78
CA GLY A 31 12.10 -22.62 -20.45
C GLY A 31 10.74 -22.29 -19.86
N ILE A 32 9.69 -22.71 -20.56
CA ILE A 32 8.30 -22.59 -20.12
C ILE A 32 7.74 -24.00 -20.00
N ASP A 33 7.24 -24.36 -18.83
CA ASP A 33 6.61 -25.67 -18.63
C ASP A 33 5.17 -25.70 -19.16
N LYS A 34 4.49 -26.86 -19.04
CA LYS A 34 3.11 -27.02 -19.53
C LYS A 34 2.08 -26.15 -18.81
N SER A 35 2.40 -25.65 -17.61
CA SER A 35 1.55 -24.75 -16.85
C SER A 35 1.75 -23.28 -17.21
N GLY A 36 2.76 -22.99 -18.04
CA GLY A 36 3.18 -21.62 -18.36
C GLY A 36 4.22 -21.06 -17.39
N ALA A 37 4.69 -21.85 -16.42
CA ALA A 37 5.68 -21.39 -15.46
C ALA A 37 7.06 -21.24 -16.13
N VAL A 38 7.72 -20.12 -15.84
CA VAL A 38 9.07 -19.83 -16.32
C VAL A 38 10.08 -20.55 -15.41
N THR A 39 10.95 -21.33 -16.03
CA THR A 39 12.07 -22.03 -15.37
C THR A 39 13.38 -21.46 -15.88
N GLY A 40 14.44 -21.51 -15.07
CA GLY A 40 15.75 -20.99 -15.45
C GLY A 40 16.82 -21.21 -14.39
N PRO A 41 18.09 -20.94 -14.73
CA PRO A 41 19.21 -21.09 -13.81
C PRO A 41 19.16 -20.03 -12.70
N ALA A 42 19.98 -20.22 -11.66
CA ALA A 42 20.12 -19.21 -10.59
C ALA A 42 20.58 -17.87 -11.16
N PHE A 43 19.94 -16.77 -10.73
CA PHE A 43 20.23 -15.42 -11.18
C PHE A 43 20.41 -14.47 -10.00
N ALA A 44 21.11 -13.36 -10.23
CA ALA A 44 21.26 -12.27 -9.28
C ALA A 44 20.57 -11.01 -9.83
N ILE A 45 19.61 -10.47 -9.10
CA ILE A 45 18.94 -9.21 -9.46
C ILE A 45 19.55 -8.09 -8.60
N PRO A 46 20.23 -7.10 -9.19
CA PRO A 46 20.73 -5.95 -8.42
C PRO A 46 19.56 -5.17 -7.80
N TYR A 47 19.84 -4.40 -6.74
CA TYR A 47 18.88 -3.41 -6.26
C TYR A 47 18.64 -2.34 -7.34
N SER A 48 17.46 -1.71 -7.36
CA SER A 48 17.15 -0.73 -8.40
C SER A 48 18.17 0.41 -8.39
N THR A 49 18.65 0.79 -9.57
CA THR A 49 19.53 1.95 -9.76
C THR A 49 18.77 3.28 -9.70
N TYR A 50 17.44 3.24 -9.73
CA TYR A 50 16.58 4.42 -9.55
C TYR A 50 16.27 4.70 -8.09
N ALA A 51 16.46 3.71 -7.20
CA ALA A 51 16.27 3.88 -5.77
C ALA A 51 17.40 4.69 -5.15
N SER A 52 17.06 5.50 -4.15
CA SER A 52 18.01 6.33 -3.44
C SER A 52 19.01 5.50 -2.63
N PRO A 53 20.20 6.06 -2.31
CA PRO A 53 21.14 5.40 -1.39
C PRO A 53 20.53 5.10 -0.01
N GLU A 54 19.64 5.96 0.49
CA GLU A 54 18.89 5.75 1.73
C GLU A 54 17.96 4.54 1.63
N ALA A 55 17.21 4.43 0.54
CA ALA A 55 16.33 3.29 0.32
C ALA A 55 17.13 1.98 0.15
N ALA A 56 18.25 2.01 -0.58
CA ALA A 56 19.13 0.85 -0.71
C ALA A 56 19.69 0.38 0.64
N LYS A 57 20.07 1.31 1.52
CA LYS A 57 20.53 1.00 2.88
C LYS A 57 19.39 0.48 3.75
N MET A 58 18.23 1.13 3.72
CA MET A 58 17.06 0.74 4.50
C MET A 58 16.57 -0.65 4.11
N PHE A 59 16.56 -0.96 2.81
CA PHE A 59 16.17 -2.27 2.31
C PHE A 59 16.96 -3.40 2.96
N GLN A 60 18.27 -3.26 3.08
CA GLN A 60 19.12 -4.26 3.76
C GLN A 60 18.73 -4.43 5.24
N GLN A 61 18.38 -3.33 5.93
CA GLN A 61 17.93 -3.35 7.31
C GLN A 61 16.59 -4.04 7.46
N VAL A 62 15.62 -3.72 6.60
CA VAL A 62 14.29 -4.34 6.55
C VAL A 62 14.40 -5.85 6.37
N LEU A 63 15.26 -6.32 5.45
CA LEU A 63 15.50 -7.75 5.26
C LEU A 63 16.15 -8.41 6.48
N ALA A 64 17.05 -7.73 7.17
CA ALA A 64 17.70 -8.25 8.38
C ALA A 64 16.72 -8.33 9.56
N ASP A 65 15.82 -7.38 9.69
CA ASP A 65 14.81 -7.36 10.76
C ASP A 65 13.68 -8.36 10.49
N GLY A 66 13.25 -8.52 9.23
CA GLY A 66 12.25 -9.53 8.85
C GLY A 66 12.66 -10.97 9.18
N LYS A 67 13.96 -11.27 9.21
CA LYS A 67 14.49 -12.58 9.65
C LYS A 67 14.28 -12.86 11.15
N LYS A 68 13.95 -11.84 11.94
CA LYS A 68 13.73 -11.93 13.39
C LYS A 68 12.24 -12.03 13.74
N THR A 69 11.35 -11.98 12.74
CA THR A 69 9.90 -12.04 12.95
C THR A 69 9.51 -13.33 13.66
N PRO A 70 8.76 -13.25 14.78
CA PRO A 70 8.27 -14.43 15.48
C PRO A 70 7.33 -15.27 14.61
N SER A 71 7.37 -16.59 14.80
CA SER A 71 6.40 -17.49 14.16
C SER A 71 5.03 -17.32 14.79
N LEU A 72 3.98 -17.19 13.97
CA LEU A 72 2.58 -17.22 14.41
C LEU A 72 2.20 -18.54 15.12
N LEU A 73 2.98 -19.61 14.95
CA LEU A 73 2.78 -20.88 15.67
C LEU A 73 2.99 -20.75 17.19
N LEU A 74 3.63 -19.67 17.66
CA LEU A 74 3.84 -19.39 19.09
C LEU A 74 2.68 -18.60 19.72
N GLY A 75 1.58 -18.42 18.98
CA GLY A 75 0.51 -17.48 19.34
C GLY A 75 0.77 -16.07 18.83
N ILE A 76 -0.20 -15.18 19.00
CA ILE A 76 -0.16 -13.84 18.39
C ILE A 76 0.67 -12.82 19.17
N GLU A 77 0.71 -12.94 20.50
CA GLU A 77 1.34 -11.97 21.40
C GLU A 77 2.82 -11.67 21.13
N PRO A 78 3.68 -12.67 20.81
CA PRO A 78 5.06 -12.38 20.42
C PRO A 78 5.15 -11.51 19.17
N SER A 79 4.25 -11.72 18.19
CA SER A 79 4.22 -10.94 16.95
C SER A 79 3.75 -9.51 17.24
N ARG A 80 2.68 -9.33 18.02
CA ARG A 80 2.21 -8.00 18.46
C ARG A 80 3.33 -7.23 19.16
N THR A 81 3.98 -7.84 20.15
CA THR A 81 5.10 -7.22 20.88
C THR A 81 6.25 -6.82 19.94
N PHE A 82 6.59 -7.67 18.98
CA PHE A 82 7.65 -7.41 18.02
C PHE A 82 7.32 -6.23 17.10
N TYR A 83 6.12 -6.23 16.50
CA TYR A 83 5.71 -5.18 15.58
C TYR A 83 5.40 -3.86 16.30
N ASP A 84 4.85 -3.88 17.51
CA ASP A 84 4.64 -2.68 18.32
C ASP A 84 5.96 -1.98 18.62
N LYS A 85 7.02 -2.74 18.93
CA LYS A 85 8.36 -2.16 19.13
C LYS A 85 8.89 -1.48 17.86
N ILE A 86 8.75 -2.14 16.71
CA ILE A 86 9.20 -1.59 15.42
C ILE A 86 8.40 -0.33 15.06
N ASN A 87 7.07 -0.40 15.16
CA ASN A 87 6.16 0.69 14.83
C ASN A 87 6.32 1.87 15.79
N THR A 88 6.48 1.62 17.09
CA THR A 88 6.78 2.68 18.07
C THR A 88 8.08 3.40 17.72
N ASN A 89 9.13 2.66 17.34
CA ASN A 89 10.39 3.27 16.90
C ASN A 89 10.21 4.10 15.62
N ARG A 90 9.43 3.63 14.66
CA ARG A 90 9.08 4.37 13.44
C ARG A 90 8.25 5.62 13.75
N ALA A 91 7.19 5.51 14.54
CA ALA A 91 6.34 6.63 14.96
C ALA A 91 7.14 7.71 15.69
N ASN A 92 8.08 7.31 16.56
CA ASN A 92 9.00 8.24 17.22
C ASN A 92 9.90 8.99 16.23
N ARG A 93 10.37 8.33 15.16
CA ARG A 93 11.15 9.00 14.09
C ARG A 93 10.26 9.90 13.24
N MET A 94 9.05 9.44 12.90
CA MET A 94 8.03 10.24 12.22
C MET A 94 7.73 11.53 12.97
N GLN A 95 7.44 11.47 14.27
CA GLN A 95 7.08 12.63 15.07
C GLN A 95 8.23 13.65 15.19
N LYS A 96 9.49 13.18 15.19
CA LYS A 96 10.67 14.06 15.16
C LYS A 96 10.79 14.83 13.86
N ILE A 97 10.46 14.21 12.73
CA ILE A 97 10.55 14.83 11.39
C ILE A 97 9.30 15.67 11.10
N TYR A 98 8.14 15.22 11.58
CA TYR A 98 6.81 15.76 11.32
C TYR A 98 6.08 16.04 12.64
N PRO A 99 6.33 17.20 13.27
CA PRO A 99 5.74 17.52 14.57
C PRO A 99 4.21 17.52 14.57
N VAL A 100 3.62 16.76 15.48
CA VAL A 100 2.17 16.63 15.68
C VAL A 100 1.83 16.55 17.17
N THR A 101 0.58 16.88 17.52
CA THR A 101 -0.03 16.50 18.80
C THR A 101 -0.94 15.30 18.60
N ILE A 102 -0.92 14.38 19.55
CA ILE A 102 -1.65 13.11 19.50
C ILE A 102 -2.41 12.98 20.82
N HIS A 103 -3.67 12.60 20.74
CA HIS A 103 -4.46 12.23 21.93
C HIS A 103 -5.48 11.15 21.56
N ALA A 104 -5.74 10.27 22.52
CA ALA A 104 -6.77 9.25 22.38
C ALA A 104 -8.18 9.86 22.50
N GLU A 105 -9.11 9.36 21.68
CA GLU A 105 -10.54 9.66 21.75
C GLU A 105 -11.34 8.40 21.44
N THR A 106 -12.52 8.25 22.06
CA THR A 106 -13.48 7.21 21.66
C THR A 106 -14.51 7.81 20.70
N ILE A 107 -14.47 7.42 19.44
CA ILE A 107 -15.37 7.93 18.39
C ILE A 107 -16.24 6.76 17.92
N GLY A 108 -17.57 6.93 17.99
CA GLY A 108 -18.50 5.87 17.60
C GLY A 108 -18.41 4.59 18.46
N GLY A 109 -17.82 4.68 19.66
CA GLY A 109 -17.59 3.52 20.53
C GLY A 109 -16.28 2.77 20.27
N VAL A 110 -15.46 3.23 19.31
CA VAL A 110 -14.17 2.65 18.94
C VAL A 110 -13.05 3.53 19.45
N HIS A 111 -11.94 2.92 19.90
CA HIS A 111 -10.75 3.66 20.30
C HIS A 111 -10.04 4.23 19.06
N THR A 112 -9.59 5.47 19.16
CA THR A 112 -8.91 6.17 18.07
C THR A 112 -7.80 7.06 18.64
N ASP A 113 -6.74 7.29 17.88
CA ASP A 113 -5.87 8.44 18.12
C ASP A 113 -6.18 9.56 17.13
N VAL A 114 -6.34 10.76 17.69
CA VAL A 114 -6.53 12.00 16.95
C VAL A 114 -5.19 12.67 16.77
N VAL A 115 -4.70 12.67 15.53
CA VAL A 115 -3.41 13.24 15.13
C VAL A 115 -3.63 14.61 14.51
N LEU A 116 -3.02 15.63 15.12
CA LEU A 116 -3.14 17.03 14.69
C LEU A 116 -1.76 17.61 14.34
N PRO A 117 -1.62 18.35 13.23
CA PRO A 117 -0.38 19.08 12.93
C PRO A 117 -0.04 20.06 14.07
N ALA A 118 1.21 20.06 14.54
CA ALA A 118 1.63 20.97 15.61
C ALA A 118 1.49 22.46 15.23
N GLY A 119 1.59 22.77 13.93
CA GLY A 119 1.35 24.10 13.38
C GLY A 119 -0.14 24.47 13.20
N GLY A 120 -1.06 23.61 13.63
CA GLY A 120 -2.50 23.80 13.49
C GLY A 120 -3.07 23.36 12.12
N ILE A 121 -4.38 23.12 12.11
CA ILE A 121 -5.11 22.74 10.89
C ILE A 121 -5.23 23.97 9.97
N ALA A 122 -4.86 23.82 8.70
CA ALA A 122 -4.96 24.90 7.72
C ALA A 122 -6.43 25.31 7.51
N ALA A 123 -6.69 26.59 7.22
CA ALA A 123 -8.05 27.11 7.09
C ALA A 123 -8.90 26.32 6.07
N ALA A 124 -8.29 25.94 4.93
CA ALA A 124 -8.93 25.13 3.89
C ALA A 124 -9.25 23.68 4.34
N GLN A 125 -8.58 23.17 5.38
CA GLN A 125 -8.75 21.81 5.87
C GLN A 125 -9.68 21.72 7.09
N LYS A 126 -10.17 22.84 7.64
CA LYS A 126 -11.00 22.85 8.86
C LYS A 126 -12.32 22.08 8.74
N LYS A 127 -12.82 21.89 7.51
CA LYS A 127 -14.05 21.15 7.22
C LYS A 127 -13.79 19.76 6.65
N ARG A 128 -12.54 19.30 6.66
CA ARG A 128 -12.11 18.00 6.14
C ARG A 128 -11.47 17.18 7.26
N VAL A 129 -11.57 15.87 7.14
CA VAL A 129 -10.93 14.93 8.06
C VAL A 129 -10.51 13.69 7.28
N LEU A 130 -9.38 13.10 7.65
CA LEU A 130 -8.95 11.81 7.14
C LEU A 130 -9.12 10.76 8.23
N ILE A 131 -9.51 9.55 7.82
CA ILE A 131 -9.51 8.36 8.64
C ILE A 131 -8.36 7.48 8.16
N ASN A 132 -7.44 7.14 9.06
CA ASN A 132 -6.40 6.16 8.79
C ASN A 132 -6.80 4.79 9.35
N LEU A 133 -6.55 3.77 8.55
CA LEU A 133 -6.70 2.37 8.88
C LEU A 133 -5.31 1.75 8.79
N HIS A 134 -4.75 1.36 9.92
CA HIS A 134 -3.37 0.91 9.96
C HIS A 134 -3.17 -0.45 9.26
N GLY A 135 -1.96 -0.72 8.78
CA GLY A 135 -1.55 -2.06 8.38
C GLY A 135 -1.29 -3.00 9.56
N GLY A 136 -0.88 -4.23 9.24
CA GLY A 136 -0.49 -5.24 10.24
C GLY A 136 -1.24 -6.57 10.14
N ALA A 137 -1.50 -6.98 8.90
CA ALA A 137 -2.11 -8.28 8.56
C ALA A 137 -3.48 -8.54 9.24
N PHE A 138 -4.20 -7.51 9.70
CA PHE A 138 -5.40 -7.64 10.53
C PHE A 138 -5.17 -8.37 11.86
N LEU A 139 -3.94 -8.37 12.38
CA LEU A 139 -3.54 -9.10 13.59
C LEU A 139 -2.78 -8.25 14.61
N TRP A 140 -2.24 -7.10 14.19
CA TRP A 140 -1.48 -6.16 15.02
C TRP A 140 -1.47 -4.78 14.36
N GLY A 141 -0.89 -3.79 15.06
CA GLY A 141 -0.61 -2.46 14.50
C GLY A 141 -1.45 -1.35 15.12
N ALA A 142 -2.43 -1.70 15.95
CA ALA A 142 -3.22 -0.76 16.74
C ALA A 142 -2.30 0.24 17.46
N HIS A 143 -2.74 1.50 17.52
CA HIS A 143 -1.98 2.64 18.00
C HIS A 143 -0.70 2.91 17.20
N SER A 144 0.36 2.15 17.45
CA SER A 144 1.70 2.47 16.96
C SER A 144 1.84 2.42 15.44
N GLY A 145 1.20 1.45 14.77
CA GLY A 145 1.19 1.35 13.30
C GLY A 145 0.37 2.47 12.67
N GLY A 146 -0.79 2.77 13.23
CA GLY A 146 -1.62 3.90 12.80
C GLY A 146 -0.90 5.24 12.90
N LEU A 147 -0.11 5.45 13.95
CA LEU A 147 0.72 6.65 14.08
C LEU A 147 1.83 6.73 13.03
N VAL A 148 2.45 5.60 12.65
CA VAL A 148 3.45 5.57 11.55
C VAL A 148 2.85 6.14 10.26
N GLU A 149 1.61 5.78 9.94
CA GLU A 149 0.92 6.22 8.73
C GLU A 149 0.29 7.62 8.86
N SER A 150 -0.18 7.99 10.05
CA SER A 150 -0.98 9.21 10.27
C SER A 150 -0.14 10.46 10.49
N ILE A 151 1.00 10.35 11.18
CA ILE A 151 1.86 11.49 11.53
C ILE A 151 2.31 12.30 10.31
N PRO A 152 2.93 11.71 9.27
CA PRO A 152 3.42 12.49 8.13
C PRO A 152 2.27 13.17 7.37
N ILE A 153 1.13 12.49 7.23
CA ILE A 153 -0.03 13.00 6.49
C ILE A 153 -0.71 14.15 7.23
N ALA A 154 -0.90 14.02 8.55
CA ALA A 154 -1.47 15.09 9.37
C ALA A 154 -0.61 16.36 9.31
N ASN A 155 0.72 16.21 9.43
CA ASN A 155 1.67 17.31 9.41
C ASN A 155 1.73 17.99 8.03
N LEU A 156 2.02 17.24 6.98
CA LEU A 156 2.21 17.77 5.63
C LEU A 156 0.92 18.30 5.02
N GLY A 157 -0.19 17.58 5.22
CA GLY A 157 -1.52 18.00 4.76
C GLY A 157 -2.14 19.10 5.61
N LYS A 158 -1.55 19.41 6.78
CA LYS A 158 -2.11 20.34 7.77
C LYS A 158 -3.59 20.04 8.04
N ILE A 159 -3.90 18.77 8.18
CA ILE A 159 -5.25 18.20 8.27
C ILE A 159 -5.34 17.30 9.50
N LYS A 160 -6.55 17.18 10.07
CA LYS A 160 -6.82 16.23 11.14
C LYS A 160 -6.86 14.81 10.56
N VAL A 161 -6.14 13.88 11.19
CA VAL A 161 -6.21 12.45 10.90
C VAL A 161 -6.72 11.72 12.15
N ILE A 162 -7.70 10.84 11.96
CA ILE A 162 -8.22 9.92 12.98
C ILE A 162 -7.71 8.54 12.63
N THR A 163 -6.79 7.98 13.41
CA THR A 163 -6.40 6.57 13.26
C THR A 163 -7.34 5.69 14.07
N VAL A 164 -7.85 4.63 13.45
CA VAL A 164 -8.84 3.73 14.07
C VAL A 164 -8.14 2.49 14.58
N ASP A 165 -8.26 2.22 15.87
CA ASP A 165 -7.81 0.97 16.48
C ASP A 165 -8.95 -0.06 16.37
N TYR A 166 -9.13 -0.55 15.15
CA TYR A 166 -10.20 -1.48 14.81
C TYR A 166 -9.94 -2.87 15.40
N ARG A 167 -11.00 -3.66 15.59
CA ARG A 167 -10.92 -5.04 16.09
C ARG A 167 -10.17 -5.96 15.11
N GLU A 168 -9.21 -6.70 15.65
CA GLU A 168 -8.28 -7.54 14.90
C GLU A 168 -8.44 -9.03 15.23
N GLY A 169 -7.88 -9.89 14.37
CA GLY A 169 -7.80 -11.31 14.61
C GLY A 169 -6.63 -11.70 15.53
N PRO A 170 -6.66 -12.92 16.08
CA PRO A 170 -7.70 -13.94 15.93
C PRO A 170 -8.94 -13.74 16.83
N GLU A 171 -8.94 -12.77 17.74
CA GLU A 171 -10.02 -12.53 18.71
C GLU A 171 -11.32 -12.07 18.05
N HIS A 172 -11.18 -11.29 16.97
CA HIS A 172 -12.26 -10.84 16.13
C HIS A 172 -12.01 -11.21 14.68
N VAL A 173 -13.08 -11.55 13.98
CA VAL A 173 -13.03 -11.94 12.57
C VAL A 173 -13.84 -10.97 11.73
N PHE A 174 -13.63 -11.01 10.41
CA PHE A 174 -14.45 -10.30 9.45
C PHE A 174 -15.96 -10.50 9.74
N PRO A 175 -16.80 -9.44 9.77
CA PRO A 175 -16.52 -8.06 9.34
C PRO A 175 -16.22 -7.08 10.49
N ALA A 176 -15.69 -7.53 11.63
CA ALA A 176 -15.57 -6.70 12.84
C ALA A 176 -14.86 -5.35 12.61
N ALA A 177 -13.78 -5.32 11.85
CA ALA A 177 -13.06 -4.08 11.55
C ALA A 177 -13.89 -3.14 10.65
N SER A 178 -14.59 -3.68 9.64
CA SER A 178 -15.50 -2.90 8.78
C SER A 178 -16.64 -2.27 9.58
N GLU A 179 -17.15 -2.96 10.59
CA GLU A 179 -18.15 -2.42 11.53
C GLU A 179 -17.59 -1.26 12.34
N ASP A 180 -16.37 -1.39 12.86
CA ASP A 180 -15.71 -0.35 13.66
C ASP A 180 -15.46 0.91 12.84
N VAL A 181 -14.94 0.74 11.61
CA VAL A 181 -14.75 1.87 10.69
C VAL A 181 -16.08 2.54 10.37
N ALA A 182 -17.15 1.78 10.13
CA ALA A 182 -18.47 2.34 9.86
C ALA A 182 -19.05 3.09 11.08
N ALA A 183 -18.77 2.63 12.30
CA ALA A 183 -19.19 3.30 13.52
C ALA A 183 -18.47 4.65 13.70
N VAL A 184 -17.14 4.69 13.50
CA VAL A 184 -16.35 5.93 13.51
C VAL A 184 -16.83 6.88 12.41
N TYR A 185 -16.97 6.38 11.18
CA TYR A 185 -17.42 7.16 10.03
C TYR A 185 -18.82 7.78 10.28
N THR A 186 -19.76 7.00 10.79
CA THR A 186 -21.12 7.47 11.11
C THR A 186 -21.11 8.54 12.20
N ALA A 187 -20.22 8.43 13.20
CA ALA A 187 -20.04 9.48 14.19
C ALA A 187 -19.47 10.78 13.58
N LEU A 188 -18.51 10.67 12.65
CA LEU A 188 -17.91 11.80 11.96
C LEU A 188 -18.88 12.49 10.98
N LEU A 189 -19.82 11.76 10.36
CA LEU A 189 -20.86 12.34 9.51
C LEU A 189 -21.76 13.37 10.23
N LYS A 190 -21.79 13.37 11.57
CA LYS A 190 -22.50 14.39 12.36
C LYS A 190 -21.81 15.75 12.32
N GLN A 191 -20.52 15.79 11.95
CA GLN A 191 -19.68 16.99 11.96
C GLN A 191 -19.13 17.34 10.56
N TYR A 192 -18.96 16.34 9.70
CA TYR A 192 -18.38 16.49 8.36
C TYR A 192 -19.34 15.98 7.29
N GLN A 193 -19.35 16.64 6.14
CA GLN A 193 -20.03 16.10 4.96
C GLN A 193 -19.24 14.89 4.44
N ALA A 194 -19.92 13.87 3.93
CA ALA A 194 -19.29 12.65 3.41
C ALA A 194 -18.17 12.94 2.39
N LYS A 195 -18.42 13.88 1.47
CA LYS A 195 -17.43 14.35 0.46
C LYS A 195 -16.19 15.05 1.04
N ASN A 196 -16.17 15.35 2.33
CA ASN A 196 -15.05 15.97 3.04
C ASN A 196 -14.31 14.98 3.95
N ILE A 197 -14.73 13.71 3.97
CA ILE A 197 -14.06 12.63 4.70
C ILE A 197 -13.25 11.82 3.67
N GLY A 198 -11.95 11.66 3.93
CA GLY A 198 -11.11 10.70 3.22
C GLY A 198 -10.83 9.48 4.10
N ILE A 199 -10.63 8.30 3.50
CA ILE A 199 -10.22 7.09 4.23
C ILE A 199 -9.00 6.50 3.54
N TYR A 200 -7.97 6.13 4.29
CA TYR A 200 -6.81 5.48 3.70
C TYR A 200 -6.15 4.50 4.64
N GLY A 201 -5.36 3.60 4.09
CA GLY A 201 -4.54 2.70 4.87
C GLY A 201 -3.50 1.99 4.04
N CYS A 202 -2.51 1.43 4.72
CA CYS A 202 -1.49 0.60 4.11
C CYS A 202 -1.70 -0.90 4.41
N SER A 203 -1.35 -1.80 3.49
CA SER A 203 -1.41 -3.26 3.71
C SER A 203 -2.83 -3.73 4.06
N ALA A 204 -3.01 -4.41 5.20
CA ALA A 204 -4.31 -4.75 5.77
C ALA A 204 -5.27 -3.54 5.85
N GLY A 205 -4.77 -2.38 6.25
CA GLY A 205 -5.55 -1.14 6.29
C GLY A 205 -5.96 -0.64 4.89
N GLY A 206 -5.14 -0.90 3.88
CA GLY A 206 -5.48 -0.63 2.48
C GLY A 206 -6.60 -1.53 1.97
N VAL A 207 -6.58 -2.81 2.34
CA VAL A 207 -7.68 -3.75 2.06
C VAL A 207 -8.94 -3.34 2.83
N LEU A 208 -8.82 -3.06 4.13
CA LEU A 208 -9.92 -2.62 4.99
C LEU A 208 -10.54 -1.31 4.50
N THR A 209 -9.77 -0.43 3.87
CA THR A 209 -10.32 0.79 3.25
C THR A 209 -11.34 0.44 2.16
N GLY A 210 -11.05 -0.56 1.32
CA GLY A 210 -11.99 -1.09 0.33
C GLY A 210 -13.18 -1.79 0.97
N GLU A 211 -12.94 -2.67 1.95
CA GLU A 211 -14.00 -3.37 2.69
C GLU A 211 -14.96 -2.40 3.39
N ALA A 212 -14.43 -1.34 4.01
CA ALA A 212 -15.23 -0.32 4.70
C ALA A 212 -16.16 0.41 3.73
N VAL A 213 -15.70 0.76 2.53
CA VAL A 213 -16.57 1.38 1.50
C VAL A 213 -17.64 0.38 1.04
N ALA A 214 -17.28 -0.88 0.78
CA ALA A 214 -18.24 -1.93 0.45
C ALA A 214 -19.29 -2.11 1.54
N TRP A 215 -18.87 -2.11 2.81
CA TRP A 215 -19.74 -2.17 3.97
C TRP A 215 -20.67 -0.96 4.03
N MET A 216 -20.16 0.26 3.89
CA MET A 216 -20.96 1.50 3.85
C MET A 216 -22.03 1.45 2.76
N ILE A 217 -21.69 1.01 1.55
CA ILE A 217 -22.63 0.83 0.44
C ILE A 217 -23.72 -0.19 0.83
N SER A 218 -23.34 -1.32 1.42
CA SER A 218 -24.28 -2.35 1.87
C SER A 218 -25.28 -1.83 2.92
N LYS A 219 -24.84 -0.89 3.76
CA LYS A 219 -25.64 -0.23 4.79
C LYS A 219 -26.32 1.05 4.32
N LYS A 220 -26.19 1.41 3.03
CA LYS A 220 -26.76 2.63 2.43
C LYS A 220 -26.26 3.93 3.10
N LEU A 221 -25.04 3.91 3.64
CA LEU A 221 -24.35 5.12 4.09
C LEU A 221 -23.80 5.88 2.87
N PRO A 222 -23.68 7.22 2.93
CA PRO A 222 -22.96 7.95 1.91
C PRO A 222 -21.49 7.52 1.91
N VAL A 223 -20.88 7.39 0.74
CA VAL A 223 -19.46 7.03 0.60
C VAL A 223 -18.55 8.25 0.88
N PRO A 224 -17.30 8.05 1.35
CA PRO A 224 -16.34 9.14 1.55
C PRO A 224 -16.03 9.88 0.24
N GLY A 225 -15.45 11.07 0.34
CA GLY A 225 -15.11 11.88 -0.84
C GLY A 225 -13.98 11.29 -1.68
N ALA A 226 -13.08 10.56 -1.04
CA ALA A 226 -11.98 9.85 -1.69
C ALA A 226 -11.43 8.76 -0.77
N ILE A 227 -10.76 7.77 -1.33
CA ILE A 227 -10.03 6.75 -0.57
C ILE A 227 -8.60 6.53 -1.07
N GLY A 228 -7.77 5.93 -0.23
CA GLY A 228 -6.43 5.47 -0.60
C GLY A 228 -6.18 4.03 -0.16
N THR A 229 -5.95 3.11 -1.10
CA THR A 229 -5.48 1.76 -0.78
C THR A 229 -3.99 1.67 -1.12
N PHE A 230 -3.15 1.54 -0.11
CA PHE A 230 -1.69 1.56 -0.31
C PHE A 230 -1.11 0.21 0.09
N CYS A 231 -0.24 -0.37 -0.74
CA CYS A 231 0.29 -1.71 -0.55
C CYS A 231 -0.83 -2.72 -0.19
N GLY A 232 -2.05 -2.43 -0.61
CA GLY A 232 -3.29 -3.10 -0.27
C GLY A 232 -3.94 -3.53 -1.57
N SER A 233 -5.25 -3.76 -1.59
CA SER A 233 -5.99 -4.02 -2.85
C SER A 233 -7.48 -4.19 -2.52
N ILE A 234 -8.35 -3.85 -3.46
CA ILE A 234 -9.79 -4.22 -3.41
C ILE A 234 -10.04 -5.68 -3.85
N ALA A 235 -9.00 -6.35 -4.32
CA ALA A 235 -8.95 -7.76 -4.71
C ALA A 235 -8.01 -8.56 -3.79
N GLU A 236 -8.20 -9.88 -3.75
CA GLU A 236 -7.27 -10.81 -3.12
C GLU A 236 -5.84 -10.67 -3.69
N PHE A 237 -4.82 -10.92 -2.86
CA PHE A 237 -3.44 -10.92 -3.30
C PHE A 237 -3.17 -12.06 -4.27
N SER A 238 -2.87 -11.68 -5.52
CA SER A 238 -2.67 -12.60 -6.63
C SER A 238 -1.80 -11.97 -7.73
N GLY A 239 -1.65 -12.68 -8.85
CA GLY A 239 -0.83 -12.28 -10.00
C GLY A 239 0.65 -12.60 -9.80
N ASP A 240 1.51 -11.99 -10.61
CA ASP A 240 2.94 -12.32 -10.63
C ASP A 240 3.68 -11.84 -9.38
N SER A 241 3.24 -10.73 -8.77
CA SER A 241 3.93 -10.11 -7.65
C SER A 241 4.02 -11.00 -6.41
N VAL A 242 3.07 -11.92 -6.19
CA VAL A 242 3.14 -12.87 -5.06
C VAL A 242 4.27 -13.90 -5.22
N TYR A 243 4.84 -14.04 -6.42
CA TYR A 243 5.98 -14.89 -6.72
C TYR A 243 7.27 -14.10 -6.94
N THR A 244 7.19 -12.96 -7.64
CA THR A 244 8.37 -12.14 -7.97
C THR A 244 8.86 -11.31 -6.78
N ALA A 245 7.95 -10.77 -5.94
CA ALA A 245 8.35 -9.97 -4.79
C ALA A 245 9.17 -10.78 -3.76
N PRO A 246 8.82 -12.02 -3.37
CA PRO A 246 9.68 -12.84 -2.51
C PRO A 246 11.12 -12.95 -3.03
N ILE A 247 11.31 -13.25 -4.32
CA ILE A 247 12.64 -13.33 -4.95
C ILE A 247 13.38 -12.00 -4.83
N LEU A 248 12.70 -10.91 -5.19
CA LEU A 248 13.25 -9.56 -5.15
C LEU A 248 13.57 -9.11 -3.70
N ASN A 249 12.97 -9.75 -2.70
CA ASN A 249 13.19 -9.50 -1.28
C ASN A 249 14.08 -10.57 -0.61
N GLY A 250 14.84 -11.34 -1.40
CA GLY A 250 15.81 -12.30 -0.86
C GLY A 250 15.16 -13.53 -0.20
N GLN A 251 13.94 -13.86 -0.59
CA GLN A 251 13.20 -15.04 -0.16
C GLN A 251 13.03 -16.04 -1.33
N ALA A 252 12.72 -17.29 -1.00
CA ALA A 252 12.42 -18.30 -2.01
C ALA A 252 11.07 -18.02 -2.69
N VAL A 253 10.91 -18.50 -3.93
CA VAL A 253 9.61 -18.52 -4.61
C VAL A 253 8.65 -19.40 -3.80
N PRO A 254 7.49 -18.89 -3.37
CA PRO A 254 6.54 -19.72 -2.65
C PRO A 254 5.90 -20.73 -3.60
N ASN A 255 5.85 -22.01 -3.20
CA ASN A 255 5.05 -23.02 -3.90
C ASN A 255 3.55 -22.70 -3.77
N THR A 256 3.15 -22.18 -2.61
CA THR A 256 1.79 -21.71 -2.32
C THR A 256 1.91 -20.31 -1.74
N PRO A 257 1.65 -19.25 -2.53
CA PRO A 257 1.67 -17.89 -2.00
C PRO A 257 0.60 -17.73 -0.92
N LEU A 258 0.91 -16.91 0.09
CA LEU A 258 -0.05 -16.59 1.15
C LEU A 258 -1.25 -15.87 0.53
N LYS A 259 -2.44 -16.38 0.79
CA LYS A 259 -3.70 -15.69 0.47
C LYS A 259 -4.15 -14.89 1.67
N LEU A 260 -4.58 -13.65 1.49
CA LEU A 260 -5.05 -12.82 2.58
C LEU A 260 -6.27 -13.45 3.28
N ALA A 261 -7.21 -14.03 2.52
CA ALA A 261 -8.37 -14.73 3.08
C ALA A 261 -8.02 -16.00 3.87
N SER A 262 -6.75 -16.43 3.88
CA SER A 262 -6.30 -17.54 4.73
C SER A 262 -5.88 -17.09 6.14
N LEU A 263 -5.80 -15.78 6.39
CA LEU A 263 -5.45 -15.25 7.71
C LEU A 263 -6.56 -15.50 8.74
N PRO A 264 -6.22 -15.65 10.04
CA PRO A 264 -7.20 -15.90 11.10
C PRO A 264 -8.36 -14.90 11.15
N TYR A 265 -8.10 -13.63 10.81
CA TYR A 265 -9.15 -12.61 10.73
C TYR A 265 -10.27 -12.96 9.74
N PHE A 266 -9.96 -13.66 8.64
CA PHE A 266 -10.96 -14.05 7.63
C PHE A 266 -11.59 -15.42 7.90
N ALA A 267 -11.43 -15.99 9.10
CA ALA A 267 -12.02 -17.28 9.43
C ALA A 267 -13.55 -17.27 9.25
N GLY A 268 -14.04 -18.13 8.35
CA GLY A 268 -15.47 -18.23 7.99
C GLY A 268 -15.94 -17.25 6.91
N ALA A 269 -15.11 -16.29 6.53
CA ALA A 269 -15.37 -15.41 5.39
C ALA A 269 -15.09 -16.15 4.07
N LYS A 270 -15.75 -15.72 2.98
CA LYS A 270 -15.51 -16.29 1.65
C LYS A 270 -14.78 -15.28 0.78
N ALA A 271 -13.75 -15.75 0.07
CA ALA A 271 -12.96 -14.91 -0.82
C ALA A 271 -13.74 -14.44 -2.07
N ASP A 272 -14.92 -14.99 -2.35
CA ASP A 272 -15.83 -14.51 -3.41
C ASP A 272 -16.89 -13.52 -2.89
N ASP A 273 -16.95 -13.26 -1.58
CA ASP A 273 -17.85 -12.27 -0.99
C ASP A 273 -17.38 -10.84 -1.36
N PRO A 274 -18.21 -10.02 -2.02
CA PRO A 274 -17.88 -8.65 -2.36
C PRO A 274 -17.66 -7.71 -1.16
N LEU A 275 -18.03 -8.11 0.05
CA LEU A 275 -17.72 -7.36 1.27
C LEU A 275 -16.31 -7.67 1.80
N VAL A 276 -15.74 -8.83 1.43
CA VAL A 276 -14.34 -9.20 1.73
C VAL A 276 -13.42 -8.64 0.65
N PHE A 277 -13.73 -8.91 -0.62
CA PHE A 277 -13.00 -8.37 -1.75
C PHE A 277 -13.97 -7.67 -2.72
N PRO A 278 -14.07 -6.32 -2.64
CA PRO A 278 -14.96 -5.53 -3.49
C PRO A 278 -14.80 -5.78 -4.98
N ALA A 279 -13.61 -6.20 -5.42
CA ALA A 279 -13.30 -6.61 -6.79
C ALA A 279 -14.27 -7.64 -7.39
N ASN A 280 -14.94 -8.45 -6.55
CA ASN A 280 -15.88 -9.47 -6.98
C ASN A 280 -17.27 -8.93 -7.38
N SER A 281 -17.50 -7.61 -7.33
CA SER A 281 -18.79 -7.02 -7.73
C SER A 281 -18.62 -5.69 -8.48
N PRO A 282 -18.67 -5.70 -9.83
CA PRO A 282 -18.63 -4.47 -10.63
C PRO A 282 -19.72 -3.46 -10.27
N ALA A 283 -20.91 -3.93 -9.89
CA ALA A 283 -22.02 -3.07 -9.47
C ALA A 283 -21.77 -2.37 -8.13
N LEU A 284 -20.97 -2.98 -7.25
CA LEU A 284 -20.52 -2.37 -6.01
C LEU A 284 -19.37 -1.38 -6.29
N LEU A 285 -18.41 -1.75 -7.15
CA LEU A 285 -17.32 -0.86 -7.56
C LEU A 285 -17.80 0.41 -8.26
N ALA A 286 -18.85 0.35 -9.07
CA ALA A 286 -19.42 1.55 -9.72
C ALA A 286 -19.92 2.64 -8.74
N LYS A 287 -19.95 2.34 -7.43
CA LYS A 287 -20.32 3.27 -6.36
C LYS A 287 -19.12 3.70 -5.51
N PHE A 288 -17.91 3.25 -5.84
CA PHE A 288 -16.69 3.63 -5.12
C PHE A 288 -16.34 5.10 -5.39
N PRO A 289 -15.72 5.77 -4.42
CA PRO A 289 -15.20 7.12 -4.61
C PRO A 289 -13.86 7.10 -5.38
N PRO A 290 -13.37 8.27 -5.82
CA PRO A 290 -12.02 8.39 -6.36
C PRO A 290 -10.98 7.72 -5.45
N THR A 291 -10.12 6.90 -6.04
CA THR A 291 -9.22 6.01 -5.30
C THR A 291 -7.77 6.24 -5.68
N LEU A 292 -6.90 6.48 -4.70
CA LEU A 292 -5.45 6.47 -4.86
C LEU A 292 -4.91 5.08 -4.54
N LEU A 293 -4.06 4.56 -5.42
CA LEU A 293 -3.42 3.26 -5.31
C LEU A 293 -1.90 3.48 -5.23
N ILE A 294 -1.22 2.93 -4.23
CA ILE A 294 0.23 3.06 -4.08
C ILE A 294 0.85 1.69 -3.88
N THR A 295 1.92 1.39 -4.61
CA THR A 295 2.71 0.17 -4.39
C THR A 295 4.16 0.36 -4.83
N GLY A 296 4.97 -0.70 -4.73
CA GLY A 296 6.35 -0.71 -5.20
C GLY A 296 6.66 -1.95 -6.04
N THR A 297 7.70 -1.90 -6.87
CA THR A 297 8.02 -3.03 -7.77
C THR A 297 8.50 -4.30 -7.05
N ARG A 298 8.84 -4.20 -5.76
CA ARG A 298 9.17 -5.33 -4.87
C ARG A 298 8.07 -5.62 -3.86
N ASP A 299 6.87 -5.07 -4.03
CA ASP A 299 5.73 -5.33 -3.18
C ASP A 299 4.94 -6.54 -3.69
N PHE A 300 4.61 -7.48 -2.80
CA PHE A 300 3.82 -8.65 -3.17
C PHE A 300 2.38 -8.30 -3.54
N SER A 301 1.87 -7.13 -3.12
CA SER A 301 0.55 -6.62 -3.47
C SER A 301 0.49 -5.95 -4.85
N MET A 302 1.63 -5.69 -5.50
CA MET A 302 1.71 -4.87 -6.71
C MET A 302 0.72 -5.31 -7.79
N SER A 303 0.72 -6.59 -8.18
CA SER A 303 -0.19 -7.09 -9.22
C SER A 303 -1.67 -6.94 -8.85
N SER A 304 -1.99 -6.95 -7.56
CA SER A 304 -3.37 -6.78 -7.07
C SER A 304 -3.80 -5.32 -7.03
N GLU A 305 -2.89 -4.38 -6.76
CA GLU A 305 -3.11 -2.94 -6.96
C GLU A 305 -3.28 -2.60 -8.45
N LEU A 306 -2.47 -3.19 -9.34
CA LEU A 306 -2.66 -3.04 -10.80
C LEU A 306 -4.04 -3.54 -11.24
N GLN A 307 -4.47 -4.68 -10.71
CA GLN A 307 -5.80 -5.23 -10.97
C GLN A 307 -6.90 -4.34 -10.38
N SER A 308 -6.67 -3.75 -9.21
CA SER A 308 -7.60 -2.79 -8.57
C SER A 308 -7.82 -1.55 -9.45
N GLN A 309 -6.74 -0.94 -9.98
CA GLN A 309 -6.82 0.17 -10.94
C GLN A 309 -7.71 -0.21 -12.13
N ARG A 310 -7.39 -1.35 -12.77
CA ARG A 310 -8.15 -1.81 -13.94
C ARG A 310 -9.63 -1.98 -13.65
N LEU A 311 -9.98 -2.62 -12.53
CA LEU A 311 -11.38 -2.88 -12.18
C LEU A 311 -12.14 -1.60 -11.82
N LEU A 312 -11.49 -0.63 -11.19
CA LEU A 312 -12.08 0.68 -10.90
C LEU A 312 -12.30 1.47 -12.19
N ASP A 313 -11.33 1.47 -13.11
CA ASP A 313 -11.46 2.10 -14.43
C ASP A 313 -12.59 1.46 -15.25
N ASP A 314 -12.66 0.13 -15.29
CA ASP A 314 -13.74 -0.63 -15.96
C ASP A 314 -15.12 -0.31 -15.35
N ALA A 315 -15.18 0.04 -14.06
CA ALA A 315 -16.39 0.46 -13.35
C ALA A 315 -16.69 1.97 -13.48
N GLY A 316 -15.86 2.74 -14.19
CA GLY A 316 -16.00 4.19 -14.37
C GLY A 316 -15.62 5.03 -13.14
N VAL A 317 -14.85 4.47 -12.20
CA VAL A 317 -14.33 5.15 -11.02
C VAL A 317 -12.93 5.67 -11.30
N SER A 318 -12.69 6.95 -10.98
CA SER A 318 -11.35 7.53 -11.10
C SER A 318 -10.36 6.84 -10.16
N ALA A 319 -9.38 6.13 -10.72
CA ALA A 319 -8.27 5.56 -9.97
C ALA A 319 -6.93 6.20 -10.40
N GLU A 320 -6.08 6.52 -9.43
CA GLU A 320 -4.74 7.08 -9.64
C GLU A 320 -3.71 6.11 -9.03
N LEU A 321 -2.91 5.46 -9.86
CA LEU A 321 -1.89 4.50 -9.43
C LEU A 321 -0.48 5.11 -9.46
N HIS A 322 0.26 4.93 -8.37
CA HIS A 322 1.69 5.22 -8.30
C HIS A 322 2.48 3.98 -7.89
N VAL A 323 3.54 3.68 -8.66
CA VAL A 323 4.43 2.53 -8.42
C VAL A 323 5.86 3.04 -8.30
N TRP A 324 6.49 2.82 -7.15
CA TRP A 324 7.89 3.17 -6.95
C TRP A 324 8.82 1.99 -7.28
N ASP A 325 9.78 2.22 -8.17
CA ASP A 325 10.75 1.20 -8.52
C ASP A 325 11.73 0.91 -7.38
N GLY A 326 12.00 -0.37 -7.13
CA GLY A 326 12.84 -0.85 -6.05
C GLY A 326 12.15 -0.91 -4.68
N MET A 327 10.98 -0.29 -4.52
CA MET A 327 10.33 -0.20 -3.22
C MET A 327 9.58 -1.49 -2.85
N TRP A 328 9.69 -1.86 -1.57
CA TRP A 328 9.05 -3.03 -0.97
C TRP A 328 7.71 -2.67 -0.30
N HIS A 329 7.05 -3.67 0.26
CA HIS A 329 5.77 -3.52 0.95
C HIS A 329 5.85 -2.49 2.10
N SER A 330 4.96 -1.51 2.09
CA SER A 330 4.88 -0.42 3.08
C SER A 330 6.19 0.39 3.21
N PHE A 331 6.95 0.58 2.12
CA PHE A 331 8.25 1.28 2.13
C PHE A 331 8.20 2.64 2.83
N PHE A 332 7.10 3.38 2.68
CA PHE A 332 6.89 4.69 3.29
C PHE A 332 6.58 4.63 4.81
N SER A 333 6.90 3.53 5.48
CA SER A 333 6.96 3.45 6.95
C SER A 333 8.25 4.05 7.52
N ASP A 334 9.24 4.29 6.67
CA ASP A 334 10.58 4.76 7.02
C ASP A 334 10.78 6.21 6.51
N PRO A 335 10.66 7.23 7.37
CA PRO A 335 10.49 8.64 6.95
C PRO A 335 11.74 9.33 6.39
N GLU A 336 12.91 8.75 6.57
CA GLU A 336 14.16 9.37 6.14
C GLU A 336 14.36 9.26 4.63
N MET A 337 13.73 8.27 3.98
CA MET A 337 13.89 8.01 2.55
C MET A 337 13.22 9.11 1.69
N PRO A 338 13.86 9.57 0.61
CA PRO A 338 13.24 10.45 -0.38
C PRO A 338 11.92 9.90 -0.92
N GLU A 339 11.86 8.61 -1.26
CA GLU A 339 10.69 7.93 -1.82
C GLU A 339 9.50 7.98 -0.84
N SER A 340 9.75 7.83 0.46
CA SER A 340 8.69 7.97 1.48
C SER A 340 8.09 9.37 1.46
N LYS A 341 8.93 10.41 1.34
CA LYS A 341 8.50 11.81 1.29
C LYS A 341 7.69 12.11 0.03
N GLU A 342 8.10 11.53 -1.10
CA GLU A 342 7.35 11.59 -2.36
C GLU A 342 5.97 10.94 -2.21
N ALA A 343 5.90 9.74 -1.64
CA ALA A 343 4.64 9.05 -1.38
C ALA A 343 3.71 9.89 -0.49
N TYR A 344 4.21 10.49 0.59
CA TYR A 344 3.38 11.37 1.44
C TYR A 344 2.86 12.58 0.67
N ALA A 345 3.69 13.19 -0.18
CA ALA A 345 3.28 14.33 -1.00
C ALA A 345 2.17 13.92 -1.99
N VAL A 346 2.29 12.75 -2.62
CA VAL A 346 1.24 12.18 -3.49
C VAL A 346 -0.07 12.02 -2.71
N ILE A 347 -0.03 11.40 -1.53
CA ILE A 347 -1.20 11.16 -0.67
C ILE A 347 -1.88 12.48 -0.30
N VAL A 348 -1.13 13.45 0.22
CA VAL A 348 -1.66 14.77 0.63
C VAL A 348 -2.27 15.50 -0.55
N ASN A 349 -1.57 15.53 -1.69
CA ASN A 349 -2.04 16.23 -2.87
C ASN A 349 -3.31 15.58 -3.44
N PHE A 350 -3.41 14.26 -3.42
CA PHE A 350 -4.60 13.55 -3.86
C PHE A 350 -5.83 13.93 -3.01
N PHE A 351 -5.74 13.84 -1.68
CA PHE A 351 -6.87 14.19 -0.82
C PHE A 351 -7.24 15.67 -0.90
N ASP A 352 -6.27 16.58 -1.07
CA ASP A 352 -6.56 18.00 -1.23
C ASP A 352 -7.36 18.30 -2.52
N ARG A 353 -7.04 17.58 -3.61
CA ARG A 353 -7.75 17.68 -4.91
C ARG A 353 -9.16 17.09 -4.84
N GLN A 354 -9.32 15.93 -4.21
CA GLN A 354 -10.56 15.15 -4.30
C GLN A 354 -11.61 15.52 -3.25
N LEU A 355 -11.20 15.92 -2.04
CA LEU A 355 -12.16 16.25 -0.99
C LEU A 355 -12.83 17.61 -1.23
N GLY A 356 -14.09 17.74 -0.79
CA GLY A 356 -14.86 18.97 -0.95
C GLY A 356 -14.22 20.19 -0.28
N ARG A 357 -14.32 21.37 -0.90
CA ARG A 357 -13.79 22.64 -0.38
C ARG A 357 -14.74 23.34 0.59
#